data_AF-B9XFW5-F1
#
_entry.id   AF-B9XFW5-F1
#
_cell.length_a   1.000
_cell.length_b   1.000
_cell.length_c   1.000
_cell.angle_alpha   90.00
_cell.angle_beta   90.00
_cell.angle_gamma   90.00
#
_symmetry.space_group_name_H-M   'P 1'
#
loop_
_entity.id
_entity.type
_entity.pdbx_description
1 polymer ?
#
loop_
_entity_poly.entity_id
_entity_poly.type
_entity_poly.pdbx_seq_one_letter_code
_entity_poly.pdbx_strand_id
1 'polypeptide(L)'
;MNLLNLPINWFDIAVVIVVLLGINKGRKHGMSGEMMVMFQWMAIVAVGALFYKRLGDMLSDSCPFAHWTSYIAVYITIAIVVKCIFSVLKKGAGGKLVGSNMFGASEYYLGMIGGVIRFLCILMAGLALLNARFYSPQEIAQYDAFQRDVYGSTFFPDLSTVQQEVFKSSYLGKLVKTNAEFLLIKSTPPETKNLKRREDLP
;
A
#
# COMPACT_ATOMS: atom_id res chain seq x y z
N MET A 1 -10.26 28.97 20.95
CA MET A 1 -10.54 27.72 20.19
C MET A 1 -9.26 26.90 20.17
N ASN A 2 -9.26 25.75 20.84
CA ASN A 2 -8.06 24.92 21.00
C ASN A 2 -7.73 24.18 19.69
N LEU A 3 -6.57 24.47 19.11
CA LEU A 3 -6.00 23.75 17.96
C LEU A 3 -5.70 22.26 18.27
N LEU A 4 -5.81 21.86 19.54
CA LEU A 4 -5.55 20.51 20.06
C LEU A 4 -6.72 19.52 19.90
N ASN A 5 -7.87 19.95 19.35
CA ASN A 5 -9.04 19.08 19.15
C ASN A 5 -9.31 18.75 17.66
N LEU A 6 -8.34 19.01 16.80
CA LEU A 6 -8.41 18.59 15.40
C LEU A 6 -8.07 17.09 15.33
N PRO A 7 -8.87 16.25 14.65
CA PRO A 7 -8.58 14.83 14.44
C PRO A 7 -7.45 14.64 13.39
N ILE A 8 -6.44 15.49 13.44
CA ILE A 8 -5.26 15.45 12.59
C ILE A 8 -4.25 14.58 13.32
N ASN A 9 -4.02 13.39 12.78
CA ASN A 9 -3.01 12.46 13.25
C ASN A 9 -1.71 12.66 12.46
N TRP A 10 -0.60 12.08 12.94
CA TRP A 10 0.68 12.07 12.22
C TRP A 10 0.55 11.50 10.80
N PHE A 11 -0.39 10.57 10.57
CA PHE A 11 -0.67 10.04 9.25
C PHE A 11 -1.22 11.11 8.29
N ASP A 12 -2.08 12.01 8.75
CA ASP A 12 -2.60 13.10 7.91
C ASP A 12 -1.46 14.04 7.47
N ILE A 13 -0.50 14.30 8.37
CA ILE A 13 0.75 15.03 8.05
C ILE A 13 1.57 14.26 7.01
N ALA A 14 1.68 12.93 7.16
CA ALA A 14 2.37 12.08 6.20
C ALA A 14 1.75 12.15 4.80
N VAL A 15 0.40 12.19 4.69
CA VAL A 15 -0.28 12.37 3.40
C VAL A 15 0.08 13.72 2.77
N VAL A 16 0.07 14.81 3.56
CA VAL A 16 0.48 16.14 3.06
C VAL A 16 1.92 16.10 2.55
N ILE A 17 2.84 15.47 3.28
CA ILE A 17 4.24 15.30 2.85
C ILE A 17 4.30 14.53 1.53
N VAL A 18 3.56 13.42 1.40
CA VAL A 18 3.50 12.60 0.18
C VAL A 18 3.01 13.43 -1.02
N VAL A 19 1.97 14.26 -0.83
CA VAL A 19 1.46 15.18 -1.87
C VAL A 19 2.52 16.21 -2.25
N LEU A 20 3.17 16.86 -1.28
CA LEU A 20 4.22 17.85 -1.55
C LEU A 20 5.43 17.22 -2.27
N LEU A 21 5.83 16.00 -1.90
CA LEU A 21 6.86 15.24 -2.60
C LEU A 21 6.43 14.92 -4.04
N GLY A 22 5.16 14.54 -4.24
CA GLY A 22 4.57 14.32 -5.56
C GLY A 22 4.64 15.57 -6.44
N ILE A 23 4.23 16.72 -5.92
CA ILE A 23 4.30 18.01 -6.63
C ILE A 23 5.76 18.35 -6.97
N ASN A 24 6.67 18.30 -6.00
CA ASN A 24 8.06 18.69 -6.21
C ASN A 24 8.78 17.76 -7.19
N LYS A 25 8.53 16.46 -7.12
CA LYS A 25 9.14 15.47 -8.01
C LYS A 25 8.52 15.57 -9.42
N GLY A 26 7.20 15.69 -9.51
CA GLY A 26 6.49 15.85 -10.79
C GLY A 26 6.88 17.13 -11.52
N ARG A 27 7.06 18.23 -10.78
CA ARG A 27 7.61 19.49 -11.30
C ARG A 27 8.96 19.32 -11.97
N LYS A 28 9.85 18.47 -11.42
CA LYS A 28 11.22 18.29 -11.92
C LYS A 28 11.31 17.40 -13.16
N HIS A 29 10.41 16.43 -13.32
CA HIS A 29 10.45 15.50 -14.47
C HIS A 29 9.51 15.89 -15.61
N GLY A 30 8.51 16.73 -15.36
CA GLY A 30 7.47 17.03 -16.34
C GLY A 30 6.53 15.84 -16.59
N MET A 31 5.45 16.07 -17.33
CA MET A 31 4.46 15.03 -17.63
C MET A 31 5.04 13.88 -18.47
N SER A 32 5.88 14.19 -19.46
CA SER A 32 6.53 13.19 -20.32
C SER A 32 7.36 12.18 -19.51
N GLY A 33 8.08 12.67 -18.48
CA GLY A 33 8.87 11.83 -17.58
C GLY A 33 8.05 11.04 -16.55
N GLU A 34 6.97 11.64 -16.03
CA GLU A 34 6.14 10.99 -14.99
C GLU A 34 5.08 10.04 -15.56
N MET A 35 4.59 10.25 -16.78
CA MET A 35 3.44 9.53 -17.34
C MET A 35 3.59 8.01 -17.25
N MET A 36 4.71 7.48 -17.73
CA MET A 36 4.93 6.03 -17.76
C MET A 36 4.93 5.43 -16.35
N VAL A 37 5.54 6.13 -15.40
CA VAL A 37 5.66 5.68 -14.01
C VAL A 37 4.33 5.85 -13.26
N MET A 38 3.59 6.92 -13.55
CA MET A 38 2.23 7.14 -13.05
C MET A 38 1.31 6.01 -13.48
N PHE A 39 1.24 5.68 -14.77
CA PHE A 39 0.43 4.55 -15.27
C PHE A 39 0.87 3.21 -14.68
N GLN A 40 2.17 3.00 -14.49
CA GLN A 40 2.67 1.80 -13.82
C GLN A 40 2.10 1.68 -12.39
N TRP A 41 2.15 2.73 -11.57
CA TRP A 41 1.64 2.67 -10.20
C TRP A 41 0.12 2.58 -10.13
N MET A 42 -0.60 3.25 -11.04
CA MET A 42 -2.04 3.07 -11.16
C MET A 42 -2.39 1.62 -11.53
N ALA A 43 -1.65 1.01 -12.46
CA ALA A 43 -1.84 -0.38 -12.84
C ALA A 43 -1.54 -1.34 -11.68
N ILE A 44 -0.49 -1.09 -10.89
CA ILE A 44 -0.20 -1.89 -9.68
C ILE A 44 -1.38 -1.87 -8.72
N VAL A 45 -1.94 -0.68 -8.42
CA VAL A 45 -3.06 -0.55 -7.49
C VAL A 45 -4.33 -1.20 -8.06
N ALA A 46 -4.64 -0.96 -9.33
CA ALA A 46 -5.84 -1.48 -9.97
C ALA A 46 -5.80 -3.01 -10.14
N VAL A 47 -4.73 -3.55 -10.72
CA VAL A 47 -4.54 -5.00 -10.91
C VAL A 47 -4.41 -5.68 -9.55
N GLY A 48 -3.67 -5.06 -8.62
CA GLY A 48 -3.56 -5.52 -7.25
C GLY A 48 -4.95 -5.70 -6.62
N ALA A 49 -5.77 -4.65 -6.60
CA ALA A 49 -7.11 -4.65 -6.03
C ALA A 49 -8.06 -5.69 -6.67
N LEU A 50 -7.96 -5.92 -7.97
CA LEU A 50 -8.83 -6.88 -8.68
C LEU A 50 -8.42 -8.33 -8.46
N PHE A 51 -7.12 -8.63 -8.48
CA PHE A 51 -6.62 -10.00 -8.55
C PHE A 51 -6.07 -10.56 -7.23
N TYR A 52 -5.78 -9.72 -6.22
CA TYR A 52 -5.15 -10.18 -4.97
C TYR A 52 -5.95 -11.31 -4.31
N LYS A 53 -7.28 -11.18 -4.25
CA LYS A 53 -8.14 -12.14 -3.58
C LYS A 53 -8.14 -13.46 -4.34
N ARG A 54 -8.43 -13.40 -5.65
CA ARG A 54 -8.56 -14.61 -6.48
C ARG A 54 -7.27 -15.43 -6.50
N LEU A 55 -6.13 -14.77 -6.74
CA LEU A 55 -4.83 -15.43 -6.78
C LEU A 55 -4.34 -15.82 -5.39
N GLY A 56 -4.71 -15.04 -4.37
CA GLY A 56 -4.35 -15.31 -2.98
C GLY A 56 -5.08 -16.50 -2.37
N ASP A 57 -6.36 -16.68 -2.69
CA ASP A 57 -7.13 -17.86 -2.32
C ASP A 57 -6.48 -19.11 -2.95
N MET A 58 -6.18 -19.07 -4.25
CA MET A 58 -5.48 -20.17 -4.95
C MET A 58 -4.11 -20.51 -4.32
N LEU A 59 -3.35 -19.49 -3.90
CA LEU A 59 -2.07 -19.68 -3.23
C LEU A 59 -2.23 -20.25 -1.82
N SER A 60 -3.22 -19.77 -1.07
CA SER A 60 -3.57 -20.24 0.27
C SER A 60 -4.05 -21.70 0.26
N ASP A 61 -4.75 -22.12 -0.79
CA ASP A 61 -5.22 -23.49 -0.94
C ASP A 61 -4.08 -24.46 -1.30
N SER A 62 -3.07 -23.96 -2.03
CA SER A 62 -1.94 -24.76 -2.53
C SER A 62 -0.75 -24.79 -1.57
N CYS A 63 -0.60 -23.78 -0.72
CA CYS A 63 0.51 -23.62 0.21
C CYS A 63 0.03 -23.55 1.67
N PRO A 64 0.84 -23.95 2.65
CA PRO A 64 0.48 -23.86 4.06
C PRO A 64 0.47 -22.43 4.62
N PHE A 65 0.52 -21.42 3.77
CA PHE A 65 0.53 -20.02 4.18
C PHE A 65 -0.87 -19.58 4.64
N ALA A 66 -0.90 -18.75 5.68
CA ALA A 66 -2.12 -18.08 6.12
C ALA A 66 -2.63 -17.13 5.02
N HIS A 67 -3.95 -16.91 4.97
CA HIS A 67 -4.55 -16.07 3.92
C HIS A 67 -3.94 -14.66 3.83
N TRP A 68 -3.67 -14.02 4.97
CA TRP A 68 -3.06 -12.68 5.00
C TRP A 68 -1.66 -12.66 4.37
N THR A 69 -0.83 -13.68 4.63
CA THR A 69 0.49 -13.83 3.99
C THR A 69 0.37 -14.08 2.50
N SER A 70 -0.59 -14.91 2.08
CA SER A 70 -0.85 -15.21 0.67
C SER A 70 -1.30 -13.97 -0.09
N TYR A 71 -2.18 -13.15 0.48
CA TYR A 71 -2.62 -11.89 -0.13
C TYR A 71 -1.47 -10.88 -0.28
N ILE A 72 -0.63 -10.73 0.75
CA ILE A 72 0.55 -9.85 0.67
C ILE A 72 1.52 -10.35 -0.41
N ALA A 73 1.84 -11.65 -0.40
CA ALA A 73 2.76 -12.26 -1.35
C ALA A 73 2.27 -12.11 -2.79
N VAL A 74 0.99 -12.35 -3.03
CA VAL A 74 0.36 -12.17 -4.35
C VAL A 74 0.38 -10.70 -4.76
N TYR A 75 0.04 -9.77 -3.88
CA TYR A 75 0.04 -8.34 -4.20
C TYR A 75 1.45 -7.86 -4.58
N ILE A 76 2.48 -8.28 -3.84
CA ILE A 76 3.88 -8.00 -4.17
C ILE A 76 4.27 -8.62 -5.51
N THR A 77 3.86 -9.86 -5.76
CA THR A 77 4.12 -10.56 -7.04
C THR A 77 3.48 -9.82 -8.21
N ILE A 78 2.22 -9.38 -8.08
CA ILE A 78 1.54 -8.55 -9.08
C ILE A 78 2.33 -7.25 -9.31
N ALA A 79 2.76 -6.58 -8.24
CA ALA A 79 3.53 -5.34 -8.36
C ALA A 79 4.85 -5.54 -9.12
N ILE A 80 5.54 -6.66 -8.88
CA ILE A 80 6.76 -7.04 -9.61
C ILE A 80 6.45 -7.30 -11.08
N VAL A 81 5.42 -8.11 -11.39
CA VAL A 81 5.03 -8.44 -12.75
C VAL A 81 4.66 -7.18 -13.55
N VAL A 82 3.82 -6.31 -12.98
CA VAL A 82 3.44 -5.03 -13.62
C VAL A 82 4.68 -4.17 -13.86
N LYS A 83 5.59 -4.05 -12.87
CA LYS A 83 6.84 -3.30 -13.02
C LYS A 83 7.73 -3.90 -14.11
N CYS A 84 7.81 -5.22 -14.23
CA CYS A 84 8.55 -5.90 -15.30
C CYS A 84 7.95 -5.57 -16.68
N ILE A 85 6.61 -5.67 -16.84
CA ILE A 85 5.91 -5.34 -18.08
C ILE A 85 6.19 -3.88 -18.46
N PHE A 86 5.99 -2.92 -17.55
CA PHE A 86 6.25 -1.50 -17.82
C PHE A 86 7.73 -1.20 -18.09
N SER A 87 8.66 -1.92 -17.47
CA SER A 87 10.09 -1.80 -17.75
C SER A 87 10.42 -2.23 -19.19
N VAL A 88 9.84 -3.34 -19.66
CA VAL A 88 9.98 -3.80 -21.05
C VAL A 88 9.34 -2.82 -22.02
N LEU A 89 8.12 -2.35 -21.74
CA LEU A 89 7.44 -1.34 -22.56
C LEU A 89 8.24 -0.04 -22.63
N LYS A 90 8.83 0.41 -21.52
CA LYS A 90 9.65 1.63 -21.47
C LYS A 90 10.91 1.49 -22.34
N LYS A 91 11.55 0.31 -22.34
CA LYS A 91 12.68 0.03 -23.23
C LYS A 91 12.25 0.01 -24.70
N GLY A 92 11.11 -0.61 -25.01
CA GLY A 92 10.56 -0.71 -26.36
C GLY A 92 10.07 0.62 -26.95
N ALA A 93 9.53 1.52 -26.12
CA ALA A 93 9.06 2.84 -26.54
C ALA A 93 10.19 3.84 -26.89
N GLY A 94 11.46 3.42 -26.75
CA GLY A 94 12.60 4.04 -27.44
C GLY A 94 12.84 5.52 -27.16
N GLY A 95 12.64 5.99 -25.92
CA GLY A 95 12.91 7.39 -25.52
C GLY A 95 12.04 8.47 -26.19
N LYS A 96 11.26 8.11 -27.21
CA LYS A 96 10.44 9.03 -28.01
C LYS A 96 9.34 9.70 -27.19
N LEU A 97 8.85 9.06 -26.14
CA LEU A 97 7.87 9.64 -25.19
C LEU A 97 8.43 10.78 -24.34
N VAL A 98 9.75 10.81 -24.09
CA VAL A 98 10.40 11.86 -23.28
C VAL A 98 10.84 13.04 -24.14
N GLY A 99 11.07 12.83 -25.44
CA GLY A 99 11.53 13.87 -26.37
C GLY A 99 10.45 14.47 -27.29
N SER A 100 9.25 13.92 -27.31
CA SER A 100 8.15 14.50 -28.10
C SER A 100 7.53 15.68 -27.35
N ASN A 101 7.43 16.84 -28.01
CA ASN A 101 6.71 18.03 -27.53
C ASN A 101 5.18 17.82 -27.41
N MET A 102 4.72 16.63 -27.02
CA MET A 102 3.30 16.28 -26.91
C MET A 102 2.56 17.14 -25.87
N PHE A 103 3.24 17.60 -24.83
CA PHE A 103 2.62 18.34 -23.72
C PHE A 103 2.81 19.86 -23.76
N GLY A 104 3.78 20.36 -24.54
CA GLY A 104 4.03 21.78 -24.72
C GLY A 104 4.03 22.57 -23.39
N ALA A 105 3.34 23.71 -23.37
CA ALA A 105 3.25 24.58 -22.18
C ALA A 105 2.57 23.92 -20.96
N SER A 106 1.79 22.84 -21.16
CA SER A 106 1.09 22.14 -20.08
C SER A 106 1.95 21.08 -19.37
N GLU A 107 3.15 20.80 -19.88
CA GLU A 107 4.04 19.75 -19.38
C GLU A 107 4.38 19.90 -17.89
N TYR A 108 4.51 21.15 -17.44
CA TYR A 108 4.80 21.49 -16.05
C TYR A 108 3.60 21.18 -15.12
N TYR A 109 2.40 21.66 -15.45
CA TYR A 109 1.22 21.47 -14.62
C TYR A 109 0.75 20.01 -14.60
N LEU A 110 0.77 19.36 -15.76
CA LEU A 110 0.45 17.94 -15.86
C LEU A 110 1.51 17.07 -15.17
N GLY A 111 2.79 17.47 -15.21
CA GLY A 111 3.86 16.82 -14.45
C GLY A 111 3.61 16.85 -12.94
N MET A 112 3.19 18.00 -12.39
CA MET A 112 2.82 18.10 -10.97
C MET A 112 1.66 17.18 -10.61
N ILE A 113 0.57 17.19 -11.42
CA ILE A 113 -0.60 16.33 -11.19
C ILE A 113 -0.20 14.85 -11.27
N GLY A 114 0.55 14.46 -12.31
CA GLY A 114 1.02 13.09 -12.49
C GLY A 114 1.93 12.61 -11.34
N GLY A 115 2.80 13.49 -10.84
CA GLY A 115 3.60 13.24 -9.65
C GLY A 115 2.75 13.00 -8.41
N VAL A 116 1.72 13.82 -8.17
CA VAL A 116 0.77 13.63 -7.05
C VAL A 116 0.05 12.29 -7.18
N ILE A 117 -0.54 11.98 -8.34
CA ILE A 117 -1.25 10.72 -8.58
C ILE A 117 -0.32 9.52 -8.30
N ARG A 118 0.92 9.56 -8.82
CA ARG A 118 1.89 8.50 -8.59
C ARG A 118 2.15 8.27 -7.10
N PHE A 119 2.42 9.33 -6.35
CA PHE A 119 2.72 9.22 -4.93
C PHE A 119 1.50 8.81 -4.10
N LEU A 120 0.30 9.22 -4.49
CA LEU A 120 -0.94 8.71 -3.90
C LEU A 120 -1.14 7.21 -4.20
N CYS A 121 -0.84 6.73 -5.41
CA CYS A 121 -0.88 5.30 -5.70
C CYS A 121 0.14 4.50 -4.88
N ILE A 122 1.36 5.04 -4.67
CA ILE A 122 2.37 4.42 -3.79
C ILE A 122 1.84 4.34 -2.37
N LEU A 123 1.26 5.43 -1.86
CA LEU A 123 0.65 5.46 -0.54
C LEU A 123 -0.48 4.44 -0.43
N MET A 124 -1.37 4.37 -1.42
CA MET A 124 -2.47 3.40 -1.47
C MET A 124 -1.97 1.96 -1.48
N ALA A 125 -0.91 1.64 -2.23
CA ALA A 125 -0.28 0.32 -2.21
C ALA A 125 0.28 0.00 -0.81
N GLY A 126 0.93 0.97 -0.16
CA GLY A 126 1.40 0.83 1.22
C GLY A 126 0.27 0.58 2.21
N LEU A 127 -0.83 1.33 2.09
CA LEU A 127 -2.04 1.14 2.91
C LEU A 127 -2.70 -0.21 2.67
N ALA A 128 -2.71 -0.70 1.42
CA ALA A 128 -3.26 -2.01 1.09
C ALA A 128 -2.48 -3.13 1.81
N LEU A 129 -1.15 -3.06 1.81
CA LEU A 129 -0.29 -3.98 2.54
C LEU A 129 -0.47 -3.85 4.05
N LEU A 130 -0.53 -2.61 4.56
CA LEU A 130 -0.76 -2.35 5.98
C LEU A 130 -2.11 -2.91 6.43
N ASN A 131 -3.15 -2.85 5.60
CA ASN A 131 -4.50 -3.31 5.96
C ASN A 131 -4.69 -4.84 5.95
N ALA A 132 -3.75 -5.60 5.39
CA ALA A 132 -3.95 -7.02 5.11
C ALA A 132 -4.16 -7.89 6.36
N ARG A 133 -3.43 -7.61 7.45
CA ARG A 133 -3.52 -8.36 8.71
C ARG A 133 -4.59 -7.75 9.63
N PHE A 134 -5.50 -8.58 10.11
CA PHE A 134 -6.43 -8.22 11.18
C PHE A 134 -5.84 -8.56 12.55
N TYR A 135 -5.89 -7.61 13.49
CA TYR A 135 -5.48 -7.83 14.88
C TYR A 135 -6.70 -7.78 15.79
N SER A 136 -6.89 -8.84 16.58
CA SER A 136 -7.98 -8.88 17.58
C SER A 136 -7.61 -8.08 18.84
N PRO A 137 -8.57 -7.50 19.57
CA PRO A 137 -8.29 -6.79 20.82
C PRO A 137 -7.60 -7.66 21.88
N GLN A 138 -7.91 -8.95 21.89
CA GLN A 138 -7.32 -9.93 22.81
C GLN A 138 -5.85 -10.19 22.47
N GLU A 139 -5.51 -10.34 21.19
CA GLU A 139 -4.14 -10.52 20.71
C GLU A 139 -3.28 -9.29 21.02
N ILE A 140 -3.83 -8.08 20.84
CA ILE A 140 -3.13 -6.83 21.18
C ILE A 140 -2.86 -6.77 22.68
N ALA A 141 -3.85 -7.06 23.53
CA ALA A 141 -3.68 -7.04 24.98
C ALA A 141 -2.64 -8.07 25.47
N GLN A 142 -2.62 -9.26 24.85
CA GLN A 142 -1.63 -10.30 25.15
C GLN A 142 -0.22 -9.88 24.72
N TYR A 143 -0.09 -9.26 23.54
CA TYR A 143 1.19 -8.79 23.04
C TYR A 143 1.73 -7.60 23.85
N ASP A 144 0.87 -6.68 24.26
CA ASP A 144 1.23 -5.57 25.15
C ASP A 144 1.67 -6.08 26.52
N ALA A 145 0.97 -7.07 27.07
CA ALA A 145 1.35 -7.70 28.34
C ALA A 145 2.74 -8.36 28.22
N PHE A 146 2.99 -9.10 27.14
CA PHE A 146 4.29 -9.70 26.86
C PHE A 146 5.41 -8.64 26.73
N GLN A 147 5.16 -7.54 26.02
CA GLN A 147 6.16 -6.48 25.89
C GLN A 147 6.47 -5.80 27.22
N ARG A 148 5.45 -5.55 28.06
CA ARG A 148 5.67 -4.99 29.40
C ARG A 148 6.44 -5.94 30.31
N ASP A 149 6.17 -7.24 30.20
CA ASP A 149 6.86 -8.26 30.99
C ASP A 149 8.34 -8.38 30.60
N VAL A 150 8.64 -8.41 29.30
CA VAL A 150 10.01 -8.60 28.79
C VAL A 150 10.83 -7.31 28.76
N TYR A 151 10.22 -6.19 28.35
CA TYR A 151 10.91 -4.92 28.08
C TYR A 151 10.57 -3.80 29.07
N GLY A 152 9.67 -4.04 30.03
CA GLY A 152 9.25 -3.05 31.03
C GLY A 152 8.45 -1.87 30.48
N SER A 153 8.25 -1.78 29.17
CA SER A 153 7.53 -0.68 28.51
C SER A 153 7.06 -1.05 27.11
N THR A 154 6.04 -0.36 26.62
CA THR A 154 5.53 -0.44 25.23
C THR A 154 5.89 0.85 24.48
N PHE A 155 7.18 1.22 24.51
CA PHE A 155 7.63 2.48 23.91
C PHE A 155 7.60 2.45 22.38
N PHE A 156 7.89 1.29 21.77
CA PHE A 156 7.90 1.16 20.31
C PHE A 156 6.50 0.78 19.79
N PRO A 157 5.92 1.56 18.85
CA PRO A 157 4.62 1.26 18.29
C PRO A 157 4.67 -0.03 17.47
N ASP A 158 3.78 -0.97 17.80
CA ASP A 158 3.58 -2.18 17.01
C ASP A 158 2.76 -1.88 15.73
N LEU A 159 2.78 -2.81 14.77
CA LEU A 159 2.02 -2.70 13.52
C LEU A 159 0.52 -2.50 13.79
N SER A 160 -0.02 -3.13 14.85
CA SER A 160 -1.41 -2.97 15.28
C SER A 160 -1.73 -1.53 15.71
N THR A 161 -0.82 -0.88 16.45
CA THR A 161 -0.93 0.53 16.84
C THR A 161 -0.90 1.43 15.62
N VAL A 162 0.04 1.20 14.69
CA VAL A 162 0.14 1.97 13.43
C VAL A 162 -1.14 1.82 12.60
N GLN A 163 -1.69 0.61 12.47
CA GLN A 163 -2.96 0.40 11.78
C GLN A 163 -4.12 1.16 12.43
N GLN A 164 -4.21 1.18 13.75
CA GLN A 164 -5.26 1.93 14.46
C GLN A 164 -5.10 3.43 14.24
N GLU A 165 -3.88 3.94 14.36
CA GLU A 165 -3.59 5.36 14.16
C GLU A 165 -3.90 5.82 12.73
N VAL A 166 -3.55 4.99 11.74
CA VAL A 166 -3.79 5.25 10.32
C VAL A 166 -5.27 5.14 9.98
N PHE A 167 -5.95 4.02 10.30
CA PHE A 167 -7.31 3.77 9.81
C PHE A 167 -8.44 4.23 10.73
N LYS A 168 -8.18 4.38 12.04
CA LYS A 168 -9.22 4.73 13.03
C LYS A 168 -9.02 6.10 13.68
N SER A 169 -7.80 6.60 13.79
CA SER A 169 -7.56 7.91 14.43
C SER A 169 -7.43 9.05 13.42
N SER A 170 -6.85 8.80 12.24
CA SER A 170 -6.72 9.81 11.18
C SER A 170 -8.03 10.08 10.45
N TYR A 171 -8.21 11.34 10.03
CA TYR A 171 -9.31 11.75 9.16
C TYR A 171 -9.18 11.16 7.74
N LEU A 172 -8.02 11.30 7.11
CA LEU A 172 -7.79 10.80 5.75
C LEU A 172 -7.83 9.28 5.69
N GLY A 173 -7.28 8.58 6.68
CA GLY A 173 -7.34 7.13 6.71
C GLY A 173 -8.76 6.57 6.88
N LYS A 174 -9.63 7.26 7.63
CA LYS A 174 -11.07 6.95 7.65
C LYS A 174 -11.71 7.15 6.28
N LEU A 175 -11.40 8.24 5.59
CA LEU A 175 -11.92 8.48 4.24
C LEU A 175 -11.47 7.40 3.24
N VAL A 176 -10.23 6.93 3.35
CA VAL A 176 -9.74 5.79 2.53
C VAL A 176 -10.53 4.53 2.88
N LYS A 177 -10.77 4.26 4.17
CA LYS A 177 -11.57 3.10 4.60
C LYS A 177 -13.02 3.16 4.18
N THR A 178 -13.63 4.33 4.10
CA THR A 178 -15.04 4.46 3.71
C THR A 178 -15.22 4.43 2.18
N ASN A 179 -14.35 5.12 1.44
CA ASN A 179 -14.55 5.34 0.00
C ASN A 179 -13.68 4.46 -0.90
N ALA A 180 -12.52 4.01 -0.39
CA ALA A 180 -11.50 3.31 -1.16
C ALA A 180 -11.15 1.93 -0.56
N GLU A 181 -12.04 1.35 0.25
CA GLU A 181 -11.81 0.02 0.84
C GLU A 181 -11.57 -1.05 -0.22
N PHE A 182 -12.26 -0.94 -1.37
CA PHE A 182 -12.11 -1.87 -2.49
C PHE A 182 -10.69 -1.88 -3.09
N LEU A 183 -9.91 -0.82 -2.88
CA LEU A 183 -8.50 -0.76 -3.31
C LEU A 183 -7.55 -1.39 -2.30
N LEU A 184 -8.02 -1.66 -1.08
CA LEU A 184 -7.22 -2.26 -0.02
C LEU A 184 -7.39 -3.79 -0.02
N ILE A 185 -6.37 -4.48 0.49
CA ILE A 185 -6.49 -5.91 0.79
C ILE A 185 -7.47 -6.05 1.94
N LYS A 186 -8.50 -6.91 1.79
CA LYS A 186 -9.45 -7.20 2.86
C LYS A 186 -8.73 -7.82 4.06
N SER A 187 -8.93 -7.22 5.24
CA SER A 187 -8.31 -7.68 6.48
C SER A 187 -8.76 -9.11 6.79
N THR A 188 -7.80 -10.02 6.98
CA THR A 188 -8.07 -11.42 7.28
C THR A 188 -7.61 -11.78 8.69
N PRO A 189 -8.41 -12.55 9.46
CA PRO A 189 -8.05 -12.97 10.80
C PRO A 189 -6.83 -13.90 10.79
N PRO A 190 -6.10 -13.99 11.91
CA PRO A 190 -5.02 -14.96 12.06
C PRO A 190 -5.59 -16.37 11.93
N GLU A 191 -4.98 -17.17 11.06
CA GLU A 191 -5.34 -18.57 10.85
C GLU A 191 -4.11 -19.44 11.12
N THR A 192 -4.27 -20.43 11.99
CA THR A 192 -3.24 -21.41 12.31
C THR A 192 -3.44 -22.61 11.38
N LYS A 193 -2.82 -22.60 10.20
CA LYS A 193 -2.79 -23.79 9.34
C LYS A 193 -1.78 -24.79 9.93
N ASN A 194 -2.28 -25.94 10.37
CA ASN A 194 -1.44 -27.03 10.83
C ASN A 194 -0.61 -27.55 9.65
N LEU A 195 0.72 -27.43 9.75
CA LEU A 195 1.64 -28.09 8.82
C LEU A 195 1.47 -29.59 9.00
N LYS A 196 0.87 -30.28 8.02
CA LYS A 196 0.82 -31.75 8.03
C LYS A 196 2.25 -32.27 8.11
N ARG A 197 2.56 -33.04 9.16
CA ARG A 197 3.88 -33.64 9.32
C ARG A 197 4.00 -34.74 8.28
N ARG A 198 5.22 -35.02 7.80
CA ARG A 198 5.48 -36.08 6.81
C ARG A 198 4.97 -37.46 7.25
N GLU A 199 4.77 -37.64 8.55
CA GLU A 199 4.21 -38.82 9.23
C GLU A 199 2.69 -38.97 9.03
N ASP A 200 1.99 -37.93 8.57
CA ASP A 200 0.53 -37.88 8.41
C ASP A 200 0.06 -38.06 6.94
N LEU A 201 0.99 -38.40 6.03
CA LEU A 201 0.68 -38.69 4.62
C LEU A 201 0.45 -40.20 4.45
N PRO A 202 -0.65 -40.62 3.78
CA PRO A 202 -0.97 -42.04 3.59
C PRO A 202 0.04 -42.79 2.73
#